data_AF-A0A7Z9L0B2-F1
#
_entry.id   AF-A0A7Z9L0B2-F1
#
_cell.length_a   1.000
_cell.length_b   1.000
_cell.length_c   1.000
_cell.angle_alpha   90.00
_cell.angle_beta   90.00
_cell.angle_gamma   90.00
#
_symmetry.space_group_name_H-M   'P 1'
#
loop_
_entity.id
_entity.type
_entity.pdbx_description
1 polymer ?
#
loop_
_entity_poly.entity_id
_entity_poly.type
_entity_poly.pdbx_seq_one_letter_code
_entity_poly.pdbx_strand_id
1 'polypeptide(L)'
;MLSSPRLLLTLAFLEGATVMAVELLSARMLTPYFGAGVHVWGAVIGITVASLAVGYYLGGHLCEKGIDRQKLFFMFLISSAFMMLMPMEAKSLIAAFSESAPLPSVVFIATLLLVPCLGLLGATPVMIIHLLSESTQDSGQTAGNVYAISTIGGIFSTMLVGFYIIPEFGITSPTVILALIPGALSLILLLMSGKIIALAFLVVLLFGGLSTRTRTPRSNVKVHYSSEGLLGQVMVADAVLPGLSNRILFVNRMGQTFVNLNTGESRWSYVNYITSLCSSYPEKTRALLLGLGGGSIARNLTEILGFELVTVELDERMGLLGKQY
;
A
#
# COMPACT_ATOMS: atom_id res chain seq x y z
N MET A 1 25.97 -23.64 -10.85
CA MET A 1 25.22 -22.45 -10.40
C MET A 1 23.84 -22.83 -9.86
N LEU A 2 23.02 -23.55 -10.66
CA LEU A 2 21.67 -24.00 -10.27
C LEU A 2 21.61 -25.00 -9.10
N SER A 3 22.71 -25.69 -8.80
CA SER A 3 22.84 -26.70 -7.72
C SER A 3 23.38 -26.14 -6.39
N SER A 4 23.75 -24.86 -6.32
CA SER A 4 24.43 -24.31 -5.14
C SER A 4 23.49 -24.16 -3.93
N PRO A 5 23.93 -24.51 -2.70
CA PRO A 5 23.17 -24.24 -1.48
C PRO A 5 23.04 -22.73 -1.19
N ARG A 6 24.03 -21.92 -1.61
CA ARG A 6 23.99 -20.46 -1.44
C ARG A 6 22.80 -19.83 -2.18
N LEU A 7 22.44 -20.35 -3.35
CA LEU A 7 21.30 -19.88 -4.13
C LEU A 7 19.99 -20.08 -3.36
N LEU A 8 19.81 -21.23 -2.71
CA LEU A 8 18.61 -21.53 -1.92
C LEU A 8 18.51 -20.63 -0.69
N LEU A 9 19.64 -20.30 -0.06
CA LEU A 9 19.69 -19.33 1.04
C LEU A 9 19.38 -17.89 0.56
N THR A 10 19.85 -17.49 -0.63
CA THR A 10 19.46 -16.21 -1.24
C THR A 10 17.96 -16.16 -1.52
N LEU A 11 17.37 -17.26 -2.00
CA LEU A 11 15.92 -17.35 -2.18
C LEU A 11 15.17 -17.27 -0.85
N ALA A 12 15.69 -17.87 0.23
CA ALA A 12 15.11 -17.72 1.57
C ALA A 12 15.13 -16.26 2.04
N PHE A 13 16.23 -15.53 1.82
CA PHE A 13 16.30 -14.10 2.12
C PHE A 13 15.26 -13.29 1.32
N LEU A 14 15.16 -13.56 0.01
CA LEU A 14 14.21 -12.89 -0.88
C LEU A 14 12.76 -13.22 -0.53
N GLU A 15 12.47 -14.46 -0.12
CA GLU A 15 11.16 -14.89 0.37
C GLU A 15 10.71 -14.00 1.52
N GLY A 16 11.48 -13.97 2.62
CA GLY A 16 11.11 -13.18 3.79
C GLY A 16 11.03 -11.67 3.49
N ALA A 17 11.95 -11.16 2.65
CA ALA A 17 11.88 -9.79 2.19
C ALA A 17 10.60 -9.49 1.39
N THR A 18 10.18 -10.41 0.52
CA THR A 18 9.00 -10.24 -0.33
C THR A 18 7.71 -10.38 0.47
N VAL A 19 7.62 -11.37 1.38
CA VAL A 19 6.46 -11.56 2.26
C VAL A 19 6.18 -10.29 3.06
N MET A 20 7.21 -9.74 3.70
CA MET A 20 7.06 -8.52 4.50
C MET A 20 6.75 -7.29 3.64
N ALA A 21 7.32 -7.18 2.44
CA ALA A 21 6.99 -6.10 1.52
C ALA A 21 5.51 -6.17 1.07
N VAL A 22 5.02 -7.37 0.73
CA VAL A 22 3.63 -7.61 0.32
C VAL A 22 2.66 -7.25 1.44
N GLU A 23 2.91 -7.72 2.66
CA GLU A 23 2.08 -7.39 3.83
C GLU A 23 2.00 -5.88 4.05
N LEU A 24 3.14 -5.20 4.07
CA LEU A 24 3.19 -3.76 4.32
C LEU A 24 2.54 -2.94 3.19
N LEU A 25 2.84 -3.27 1.93
CA LEU A 25 2.31 -2.56 0.76
C LEU A 25 0.81 -2.77 0.62
N SER A 26 0.31 -4.00 0.81
CA SER A 26 -1.12 -4.29 0.72
C SER A 26 -1.94 -3.51 1.76
N ALA A 27 -1.48 -3.43 3.02
CA ALA A 27 -2.12 -2.62 4.06
C ALA A 27 -2.22 -1.15 3.64
N ARG A 28 -1.15 -0.61 3.04
CA ARG A 28 -1.10 0.76 2.54
C ARG A 28 -1.96 0.98 1.31
N MET A 29 -2.15 -0.01 0.44
CA MET A 29 -3.09 0.06 -0.68
C MET A 29 -4.55 0.16 -0.24
N LEU A 30 -4.92 -0.48 0.89
CA LEU A 30 -6.28 -0.46 1.44
C LEU A 30 -6.58 0.81 2.25
N THR A 31 -5.54 1.45 2.80
CA THR A 31 -5.65 2.61 3.70
C THR A 31 -6.48 3.78 3.14
N PRO A 32 -6.36 4.20 1.86
CA PRO A 32 -7.10 5.35 1.34
C PRO A 32 -8.62 5.18 1.35
N TYR A 33 -9.11 3.94 1.31
CA TYR A 33 -10.55 3.67 1.24
C TYR A 33 -11.11 3.20 2.59
N PHE A 34 -10.37 2.36 3.31
CA PHE A 34 -10.82 1.76 4.57
C PHE A 34 -10.21 2.40 5.82
N GLY A 35 -9.29 3.34 5.66
CA GLY A 35 -8.55 3.98 6.75
C GLY A 35 -7.38 3.13 7.29
N ALA A 36 -6.64 3.69 8.24
CA ALA A 36 -5.51 3.04 8.90
C ALA A 36 -5.87 2.41 10.27
N GLY A 37 -7.15 2.05 10.45
CA GLY A 37 -7.66 1.55 11.73
C GLY A 37 -7.22 0.13 12.06
N VAL A 38 -7.43 -0.26 13.33
CA VAL A 38 -7.06 -1.59 13.86
C VAL A 38 -7.72 -2.73 13.08
N HIS A 39 -8.91 -2.51 12.53
CA HIS A 39 -9.61 -3.51 11.71
C HIS A 39 -8.89 -3.82 10.38
N VAL A 40 -8.32 -2.81 9.71
CA VAL A 40 -7.62 -3.00 8.43
C VAL A 40 -6.30 -3.73 8.66
N TRP A 41 -5.53 -3.27 9.64
CA TRP A 41 -4.28 -3.93 10.02
C TRP A 41 -4.52 -5.35 10.54
N GLY A 42 -5.53 -5.55 11.38
CA GLY A 42 -5.92 -6.87 11.89
C GLY A 42 -6.30 -7.84 10.77
N ALA A 43 -7.06 -7.37 9.77
CA ALA A 43 -7.42 -8.18 8.61
C ALA A 43 -6.17 -8.56 7.78
N VAL A 44 -5.30 -7.59 7.46
CA VAL A 44 -4.10 -7.85 6.65
C VAL A 44 -3.14 -8.81 7.35
N ILE A 45 -2.84 -8.60 8.62
CA ILE A 45 -1.96 -9.50 9.40
C ILE A 45 -2.59 -10.89 9.49
N GLY A 46 -3.88 -10.97 9.87
CA GLY A 46 -4.58 -12.24 10.03
C GLY A 46 -4.62 -13.05 8.73
N ILE A 47 -4.91 -12.40 7.60
CA ILE A 47 -4.93 -13.04 6.28
C ILE A 47 -3.51 -13.39 5.83
N THR A 48 -2.51 -12.58 6.12
CA THR A 48 -1.09 -12.89 5.82
C THR A 48 -0.68 -14.18 6.51
N VAL A 49 -0.89 -14.28 7.82
CA VAL A 49 -0.55 -15.49 8.59
C VAL A 49 -1.36 -16.70 8.12
N ALA A 50 -2.66 -16.53 7.84
CA ALA A 50 -3.49 -17.60 7.31
C ALA A 50 -3.01 -18.09 5.94
N SER A 51 -2.64 -17.17 5.05
CA SER A 51 -2.12 -17.49 3.71
C SER A 51 -0.81 -18.26 3.81
N LEU A 52 0.12 -17.80 4.67
CA LEU A 52 1.37 -18.48 4.91
C LEU A 52 1.15 -19.88 5.51
N ALA A 53 0.21 -20.04 6.44
CA ALA A 53 -0.13 -21.35 7.01
C ALA A 53 -0.62 -22.34 5.95
N VAL A 54 -1.49 -21.88 5.04
CA VAL A 54 -1.92 -22.68 3.87
C VAL A 54 -0.71 -23.02 2.99
N GLY A 55 0.17 -22.06 2.76
CA GLY A 55 1.42 -22.25 2.02
C GLY A 55 2.32 -23.31 2.65
N TYR A 56 2.57 -23.25 3.96
CA TYR A 56 3.38 -24.23 4.68
C TYR A 56 2.82 -25.65 4.53
N TYR A 57 1.51 -25.80 4.69
CA TYR A 57 0.83 -27.09 4.52
C TYR A 57 0.95 -27.63 3.09
N LEU A 58 0.66 -26.80 2.08
CA LEU A 58 0.76 -27.18 0.68
C LEU A 58 2.21 -27.48 0.27
N GLY A 59 3.17 -26.70 0.76
CA GLY A 59 4.60 -26.91 0.55
C GLY A 59 5.06 -28.26 1.09
N GLY A 60 4.61 -28.64 2.29
CA GLY A 60 4.89 -29.95 2.88
C GLY A 60 4.35 -31.10 2.03
N HIS A 61 3.09 -31.02 1.62
CA HIS A 61 2.47 -32.05 0.79
C HIS A 61 3.08 -32.14 -0.62
N LEU A 62 3.55 -31.01 -1.17
CA LEU A 62 4.29 -31.01 -2.43
C LEU A 62 5.63 -31.74 -2.30
N CYS A 63 6.33 -31.61 -1.15
CA CYS A 63 7.61 -32.27 -0.91
C CYS A 63 7.46 -33.79 -0.99
N GLU A 64 6.38 -34.34 -0.41
CA GLU A 64 6.06 -35.77 -0.46
C GLU A 64 5.88 -36.29 -1.89
N LYS A 65 5.35 -35.46 -2.80
CA LYS A 65 5.10 -35.81 -4.21
C LYS A 65 6.32 -35.68 -5.11
N GLY A 66 7.50 -35.38 -4.55
CA GLY A 66 8.73 -35.12 -5.30
C GLY A 66 8.79 -33.70 -5.81
N ILE A 67 9.67 -32.90 -5.22
CA ILE A 67 9.95 -31.52 -5.62
C ILE A 67 11.27 -31.44 -6.37
N ASP A 68 11.26 -30.64 -7.42
CA ASP A 68 12.47 -30.17 -8.09
C ASP A 68 12.67 -28.67 -7.83
N ARG A 69 13.90 -28.19 -8.10
CA ARG A 69 14.22 -26.75 -8.00
C ARG A 69 13.38 -25.91 -8.96
N GLN A 70 12.89 -26.50 -10.05
CA GLN A 70 12.09 -25.78 -11.05
C GLN A 70 10.72 -25.39 -10.49
N LYS A 71 10.04 -26.28 -9.76
CA LYS A 71 8.80 -25.95 -9.03
C LYS A 71 9.01 -24.79 -8.06
N LEU A 72 10.13 -24.77 -7.34
CA LEU A 72 10.48 -23.65 -6.44
C LEU A 72 10.57 -22.34 -7.22
N PHE A 73 11.28 -22.34 -8.35
CA PHE A 73 11.39 -21.13 -9.18
C PHE A 73 10.05 -20.70 -9.77
N PHE A 74 9.18 -21.63 -10.16
CA PHE A 74 7.82 -21.29 -10.59
C PHE A 74 6.99 -20.66 -9.48
N MET A 75 7.13 -21.10 -8.21
CA MET A 75 6.41 -20.47 -7.10
C MET A 75 6.80 -19.01 -6.91
N PHE A 76 8.09 -18.70 -6.93
CA PHE A 76 8.57 -17.31 -6.89
C PHE A 76 8.13 -16.51 -8.11
N LEU A 77 8.17 -17.09 -9.32
CA LEU A 77 7.76 -16.41 -10.54
C LEU A 77 6.27 -16.05 -10.51
N ILE A 78 5.41 -16.99 -10.08
CA ILE A 78 3.96 -16.80 -10.01
C ILE A 78 3.60 -15.86 -8.85
N SER A 79 4.24 -15.99 -7.67
CA SER A 79 3.99 -15.05 -6.56
C SER A 79 4.41 -13.62 -6.92
N SER A 80 5.52 -13.47 -7.64
CA SER A 80 5.97 -12.17 -8.18
C SER A 80 4.97 -11.60 -9.18
N ALA A 81 4.36 -12.45 -10.01
CA ALA A 81 3.31 -12.02 -10.94
C ALA A 81 2.10 -11.46 -10.19
N PHE A 82 1.62 -12.17 -9.14
CA PHE A 82 0.53 -11.67 -8.30
C PHE A 82 0.89 -10.37 -7.58
N MET A 83 2.09 -10.29 -6.99
CA MET A 83 2.56 -9.05 -6.36
C MET A 83 2.59 -7.88 -7.34
N MET A 84 3.05 -8.12 -8.57
CA MET A 84 3.14 -7.10 -9.62
C MET A 84 1.77 -6.59 -10.07
N LEU A 85 0.75 -7.46 -10.09
CA LEU A 85 -0.63 -7.12 -10.45
C LEU A 85 -1.42 -6.49 -9.29
N MET A 86 -0.96 -6.70 -8.05
CA MET A 86 -1.62 -6.25 -6.83
C MET A 86 -2.10 -4.78 -6.84
N PRO A 87 -1.35 -3.77 -7.34
CA PRO A 87 -1.86 -2.40 -7.40
C PRO A 87 -3.08 -2.23 -8.32
N MET A 88 -3.12 -2.95 -9.44
CA MET A 88 -4.25 -2.91 -10.39
C MET A 88 -5.47 -3.61 -9.80
N GLU A 89 -5.25 -4.76 -9.17
CA GLU A 89 -6.27 -5.55 -8.51
C GLU A 89 -6.88 -4.77 -7.35
N ALA A 90 -6.05 -4.19 -6.48
CA ALA A 90 -6.51 -3.39 -5.35
C ALA A 90 -7.40 -2.24 -5.83
N LYS A 91 -6.98 -1.50 -6.87
CA LYS A 91 -7.80 -0.42 -7.44
C LYS A 91 -9.13 -0.90 -8.00
N SER A 92 -9.13 -2.03 -8.72
CA SER A 92 -10.33 -2.58 -9.35
C SER A 92 -11.31 -3.14 -8.33
N LEU A 93 -10.80 -3.87 -7.33
CA LEU A 93 -11.59 -4.44 -6.25
C LEU A 93 -12.17 -3.35 -5.36
N ILE A 94 -11.38 -2.35 -4.95
CA ILE A 94 -11.90 -1.24 -4.15
C ILE A 94 -13.03 -0.51 -4.89
N ALA A 95 -12.88 -0.28 -6.20
CA ALA A 95 -13.93 0.33 -7.02
C ALA A 95 -15.19 -0.54 -7.12
N ALA A 96 -15.05 -1.86 -7.23
CA ALA A 96 -16.19 -2.78 -7.32
C ALA A 96 -16.97 -2.89 -6.00
N PHE A 97 -16.30 -2.71 -4.86
CA PHE A 97 -16.90 -2.82 -3.53
C PHE A 97 -17.12 -1.45 -2.85
N SER A 98 -17.11 -0.35 -3.62
CA SER A 98 -17.20 1.00 -3.05
C SER A 98 -18.55 1.34 -2.41
N GLU A 99 -19.60 0.58 -2.70
CA GLU A 99 -20.93 0.76 -2.12
C GLU A 99 -21.25 -0.29 -1.04
N SER A 100 -20.33 -1.21 -0.79
CA SER A 100 -20.50 -2.31 0.17
C SER A 100 -20.08 -1.92 1.58
N ALA A 101 -20.51 -2.72 2.56
CA ALA A 101 -20.12 -2.53 3.95
C ALA A 101 -18.58 -2.58 4.11
N PRO A 102 -17.95 -1.61 4.81
CA PRO A 102 -16.49 -1.50 4.84
C PRO A 102 -15.77 -2.72 5.42
N LEU A 103 -16.22 -3.24 6.57
CA LEU A 103 -15.56 -4.33 7.29
C LEU A 103 -15.49 -5.64 6.48
N PRO A 104 -16.59 -6.20 5.96
CA PRO A 104 -16.54 -7.39 5.10
C PRO A 104 -15.73 -7.16 3.82
N SER A 105 -15.80 -5.96 3.25
CA SER A 105 -15.07 -5.62 2.02
C SER A 105 -13.56 -5.62 2.24
N VAL A 106 -13.06 -5.09 3.36
CA VAL A 106 -11.62 -5.16 3.71
C VAL A 106 -11.14 -6.61 3.73
N VAL A 107 -11.85 -7.47 4.46
CA VAL A 107 -11.46 -8.87 4.63
C VAL A 107 -11.47 -9.59 3.28
N PHE A 108 -12.51 -9.39 2.48
CA PHE A 108 -12.63 -10.01 1.17
C PHE A 108 -11.54 -9.56 0.21
N ILE A 109 -11.31 -8.25 0.09
CA ILE A 109 -10.29 -7.69 -0.80
C ILE A 109 -8.90 -8.10 -0.35
N ALA A 110 -8.58 -7.99 0.94
CA ALA A 110 -7.29 -8.43 1.48
C ALA A 110 -7.06 -9.92 1.21
N THR A 111 -8.10 -10.77 1.30
CA THR A 111 -8.02 -12.20 0.99
C THR A 111 -7.63 -12.41 -0.48
N LEU A 112 -8.30 -11.72 -1.41
CA LEU A 112 -8.01 -11.83 -2.84
C LEU A 112 -6.61 -11.34 -3.20
N LEU A 113 -6.13 -10.27 -2.56
CA LEU A 113 -4.80 -9.71 -2.82
C LEU A 113 -3.68 -10.57 -2.23
N LEU A 114 -3.85 -11.06 -1.00
CA LEU A 114 -2.77 -11.67 -0.23
C LEU A 114 -2.67 -13.18 -0.44
N VAL A 115 -3.79 -13.91 -0.47
CA VAL A 115 -3.77 -15.39 -0.48
C VAL A 115 -3.02 -15.97 -1.68
N PRO A 116 -3.24 -15.53 -2.94
CA PRO A 116 -2.53 -16.10 -4.08
C PRO A 116 -1.02 -15.87 -4.02
N CYS A 117 -0.59 -14.68 -3.58
CA CYS A 117 0.83 -14.32 -3.50
C CYS A 117 1.51 -14.99 -2.30
N LEU A 118 0.98 -14.78 -1.10
CA LEU A 118 1.57 -15.26 0.15
C LEU A 118 1.38 -16.75 0.36
N GLY A 119 0.32 -17.36 -0.16
CA GLY A 119 0.16 -18.82 -0.14
C GLY A 119 1.25 -19.53 -0.93
N LEU A 120 1.64 -18.99 -2.10
CA LEU A 120 2.75 -19.51 -2.87
C LEU A 120 4.09 -19.26 -2.18
N LEU A 121 4.33 -18.05 -1.67
CA LEU A 121 5.56 -17.75 -0.94
C LEU A 121 5.69 -18.59 0.32
N GLY A 122 4.61 -18.83 1.08
CA GLY A 122 4.61 -19.67 2.27
C GLY A 122 5.00 -21.11 2.00
N ALA A 123 4.77 -21.65 0.80
CA ALA A 123 5.26 -22.98 0.45
C ALA A 123 6.80 -23.01 0.27
N THR A 124 7.42 -21.89 -0.10
CA THR A 124 8.83 -21.86 -0.52
C THR A 124 9.84 -22.13 0.60
N PRO A 125 9.70 -21.66 1.86
CA PRO A 125 10.59 -22.06 2.95
C PRO A 125 10.61 -23.56 3.19
N VAL A 126 9.44 -24.22 3.17
CA VAL A 126 9.33 -25.68 3.35
C VAL A 126 10.06 -26.42 2.23
N MET A 127 9.90 -25.96 0.99
CA MET A 127 10.61 -26.52 -0.16
C MET A 127 12.11 -26.30 -0.10
N ILE A 128 12.56 -25.11 0.33
CA ILE A 128 13.98 -24.79 0.48
C ILE A 128 14.62 -25.69 1.55
N ILE A 129 13.95 -25.87 2.69
CA ILE A 129 14.42 -26.75 3.77
C ILE A 129 14.53 -28.19 3.26
N HIS A 130 13.51 -28.68 2.55
CA HIS A 130 13.52 -30.03 1.97
C HIS A 130 14.65 -30.22 0.95
N LEU A 131 14.91 -29.24 0.08
CA LEU A 131 15.96 -29.29 -0.94
C LEU A 131 17.39 -29.15 -0.38
N LEU A 132 17.54 -28.61 0.83
CA LEU A 132 18.83 -28.46 1.52
C LEU A 132 19.11 -29.59 2.51
N SER A 133 18.09 -30.29 2.98
CA SER A 133 18.24 -31.36 3.98
C SER A 133 18.70 -32.65 3.29
N GLU A 134 19.94 -33.08 3.56
CA GLU A 134 20.50 -34.35 3.06
C GLU A 134 20.14 -35.55 3.95
N SER A 135 19.86 -35.29 5.24
CA SER A 135 19.48 -36.30 6.23
C SER A 135 18.38 -35.79 7.16
N THR A 136 17.64 -36.70 7.83
CA THR A 136 16.63 -36.33 8.83
C THR A 136 17.24 -35.66 10.06
N GLN A 137 18.51 -35.96 10.38
CA GLN A 137 19.23 -35.37 11.52
C GLN A 137 19.59 -33.90 11.30
N ASP A 138 19.85 -33.48 10.06
CA ASP A 138 20.23 -32.10 9.72
C ASP A 138 19.04 -31.18 9.43
N SER A 139 17.83 -31.73 9.41
CA SER A 139 16.60 -31.01 9.05
C SER A 139 16.30 -29.85 10.01
N GLY A 140 16.54 -30.03 11.31
CA GLY A 140 16.33 -28.99 12.32
C GLY A 140 17.29 -27.80 12.18
N GLN A 141 18.59 -28.07 11.97
CA GLN A 141 19.59 -27.02 11.77
C GLN A 141 19.35 -26.27 10.45
N THR A 142 19.02 -27.00 9.39
CA THR A 142 18.69 -26.42 8.09
C THR A 142 17.46 -25.52 8.17
N ALA A 143 16.40 -25.98 8.84
CA ALA A 143 15.21 -25.17 9.11
C ALA A 143 15.55 -23.89 9.88
N GLY A 144 16.32 -24.00 10.96
CA GLY A 144 16.77 -22.85 11.74
C GLY A 144 17.52 -21.82 10.90
N ASN A 145 18.46 -22.26 10.05
CA ASN A 145 19.21 -21.38 9.16
C ASN A 145 18.33 -20.69 8.12
N VAL A 146 17.42 -21.43 7.49
CA VAL A 146 16.50 -20.89 6.47
C VAL A 146 15.58 -19.83 7.09
N TYR A 147 14.97 -20.12 8.23
CA TYR A 147 14.10 -19.15 8.91
C TYR A 147 14.88 -17.94 9.42
N ALA A 148 16.10 -18.10 9.94
CA ALA A 148 16.93 -16.98 10.34
C ALA A 148 17.23 -16.04 9.17
N ILE A 149 17.64 -16.58 8.02
CA ILE A 149 17.96 -15.80 6.83
C ILE A 149 16.71 -15.12 6.24
N SER A 150 15.58 -15.83 6.18
CA SER A 150 14.30 -15.25 5.76
C SER A 150 13.88 -14.11 6.69
N THR A 151 13.99 -14.31 8.01
CA THR A 151 13.66 -13.27 9.01
C THR A 151 14.55 -12.03 8.84
N ILE A 152 15.85 -12.20 8.61
CA ILE A 152 16.77 -11.07 8.34
C ILE A 152 16.32 -10.31 7.08
N GLY A 153 15.94 -11.04 6.02
CA GLY A 153 15.39 -10.44 4.79
C GLY A 153 14.11 -9.65 5.04
N GLY A 154 13.20 -10.21 5.85
CA GLY A 154 11.96 -9.56 6.25
C GLY A 154 12.18 -8.29 7.08
N ILE A 155 13.08 -8.32 8.06
CA ILE A 155 13.46 -7.14 8.86
C ILE A 155 14.06 -6.07 7.95
N PHE A 156 15.02 -6.43 7.09
CA PHE A 156 15.63 -5.49 6.16
C PHE A 156 14.58 -4.86 5.24
N SER A 157 13.68 -5.67 4.68
CA SER A 157 12.61 -5.22 3.79
C SER A 157 11.62 -4.31 4.50
N THR A 158 11.12 -4.66 5.68
CA THR A 158 10.19 -3.79 6.43
C THR A 158 10.81 -2.43 6.75
N MET A 159 12.07 -2.40 7.18
CA MET A 159 12.77 -1.15 7.46
C MET A 159 12.96 -0.32 6.18
N LEU A 160 13.47 -0.93 5.11
CA LEU A 160 13.72 -0.24 3.86
C LEU A 160 12.41 0.25 3.20
N VAL A 161 11.40 -0.62 3.13
CA VAL A 161 10.12 -0.32 2.50
C VAL A 161 9.34 0.71 3.32
N GLY A 162 9.24 0.51 4.63
CA GLY A 162 8.45 1.36 5.52
C GLY A 162 9.04 2.74 5.77
N PHE A 163 10.37 2.83 5.96
CA PHE A 163 11.02 4.09 6.34
C PHE A 163 11.56 4.90 5.16
N TYR A 164 11.82 4.27 4.00
CA TYR A 164 12.45 4.95 2.88
C TYR A 164 11.65 4.84 1.58
N ILE A 165 11.32 3.61 1.15
CA ILE A 165 10.74 3.43 -0.18
C ILE A 165 9.32 4.01 -0.26
N ILE A 166 8.46 3.73 0.73
CA ILE A 166 7.08 4.24 0.72
C ILE A 166 7.06 5.78 0.80
N PRO A 167 7.79 6.44 1.72
CA PRO A 167 7.83 7.90 1.77
C PRO A 167 8.32 8.58 0.49
N GLU A 168 9.37 8.06 -0.15
CA GLU A 168 10.01 8.72 -1.30
C GLU A 168 9.36 8.35 -2.65
N PHE A 169 8.89 7.11 -2.81
CA PHE A 169 8.46 6.58 -4.11
C PHE A 169 6.99 6.13 -4.14
N GLY A 170 6.27 6.26 -3.02
CA GLY A 170 4.86 5.88 -2.90
C GLY A 170 4.66 4.37 -2.81
N ILE A 171 3.54 3.86 -3.35
CA ILE A 171 3.14 2.45 -3.19
C ILE A 171 3.24 1.68 -4.52
N THR A 172 2.60 2.19 -5.58
CA THR A 172 2.42 1.45 -6.84
C THR A 172 3.73 1.08 -7.53
N SER A 173 4.64 2.05 -7.74
CA SER A 173 5.91 1.80 -8.42
C SER A 173 6.83 0.87 -7.60
N PRO A 174 7.00 1.10 -6.29
CA PRO A 174 7.71 0.16 -5.42
C PRO A 174 7.20 -1.27 -5.44
N THR A 175 5.88 -1.50 -5.43
CA THR A 175 5.34 -2.87 -5.49
C THR A 175 5.81 -3.59 -6.75
N VAL A 176 5.77 -2.94 -7.92
CA VAL A 176 6.20 -3.53 -9.19
C VAL A 176 7.71 -3.81 -9.20
N ILE A 177 8.52 -2.87 -8.69
CA ILE A 177 9.98 -3.02 -8.62
C ILE A 177 10.39 -4.15 -7.66
N LEU A 178 9.77 -4.22 -6.49
CA LEU A 178 10.07 -5.25 -5.50
C LEU A 178 9.62 -6.63 -5.97
N ALA A 179 8.51 -6.74 -6.71
CA ALA A 179 8.10 -7.98 -7.36
C ALA A 179 9.08 -8.43 -8.47
N LEU A 180 9.73 -7.47 -9.14
CA LEU A 180 10.68 -7.72 -10.22
C LEU A 180 11.94 -8.45 -9.75
N ILE A 181 12.38 -8.25 -8.50
CA ILE A 181 13.61 -8.84 -7.97
C ILE A 181 13.53 -10.38 -7.92
N PRO A 182 12.61 -11.00 -7.14
CA PRO A 182 12.44 -12.44 -7.15
C PRO A 182 11.95 -12.94 -8.52
N GLY A 183 11.07 -12.22 -9.20
CA GLY A 183 10.54 -12.61 -10.51
C GLY A 183 11.60 -12.72 -11.59
N ALA A 184 12.49 -11.74 -11.72
CA ALA A 184 13.57 -11.75 -12.70
C ALA A 184 14.60 -12.85 -12.39
N LEU A 185 14.95 -13.03 -11.11
CA LEU A 185 15.85 -14.11 -10.70
C LEU A 185 15.25 -15.47 -11.08
N SER A 186 14.00 -15.72 -10.74
CA SER A 186 13.31 -16.98 -11.09
C SER A 186 13.15 -17.17 -12.59
N LEU A 187 12.86 -16.11 -13.34
CA LEU A 187 12.79 -16.15 -14.80
C LEU A 187 14.13 -16.60 -15.40
N ILE A 188 15.23 -15.99 -14.99
CA ILE A 188 16.58 -16.34 -15.46
C ILE A 188 16.88 -17.81 -15.14
N LEU A 189 16.64 -18.25 -13.89
CA LEU A 189 16.92 -19.63 -13.47
C LEU A 189 16.07 -20.67 -14.22
N LEU A 190 14.81 -20.35 -14.54
CA LEU A 190 13.93 -21.20 -15.34
C LEU A 190 14.35 -21.28 -16.81
N LEU A 191 14.78 -20.16 -17.40
CA LEU A 191 15.30 -20.13 -18.77
C LEU A 191 16.61 -20.92 -18.88
N MET A 192 17.51 -20.78 -17.90
CA MET A 192 18.72 -21.62 -17.80
C MET A 192 18.40 -23.11 -17.66
N SER A 193 17.22 -23.45 -17.14
CA SER A 193 16.72 -24.83 -17.03
C SER A 193 15.93 -25.30 -18.26
N GLY A 194 15.90 -24.51 -19.35
CA GLY A 194 15.21 -24.83 -20.59
C GLY A 194 13.69 -24.60 -20.59
N LYS A 195 13.13 -23.94 -19.56
CA LYS A 195 11.68 -23.74 -19.42
C LYS A 195 11.22 -22.45 -20.10
N ILE A 196 11.04 -22.49 -21.41
CA ILE A 196 10.60 -21.35 -22.23
C ILE A 196 9.24 -20.80 -21.78
N ILE A 197 8.38 -21.63 -21.20
CA ILE A 197 7.07 -21.18 -20.65
C ILE A 197 7.19 -20.06 -19.62
N ALA A 198 8.35 -19.92 -18.97
CA ALA A 198 8.62 -18.82 -18.04
C ALA A 198 8.55 -17.43 -18.72
N LEU A 199 8.74 -17.35 -20.04
CA LEU A 199 8.58 -16.09 -20.80
C LEU A 199 7.17 -15.50 -20.72
N ALA A 200 6.16 -16.29 -20.33
CA ALA A 200 4.82 -15.76 -20.05
C ALA A 200 4.84 -14.65 -18.97
N PHE A 201 5.84 -14.65 -18.08
CA PHE A 201 6.05 -13.58 -17.11
C PHE A 201 6.28 -12.21 -17.76
N LEU A 202 6.85 -12.16 -18.97
CA LEU A 202 7.05 -10.88 -19.69
C LEU A 202 5.73 -10.20 -20.05
N VAL A 203 4.65 -10.98 -20.25
CA VAL A 203 3.31 -10.43 -20.45
C VAL A 203 2.85 -9.74 -19.18
N VAL A 204 3.02 -10.39 -18.03
CA VAL A 204 2.68 -9.79 -16.72
C VAL A 204 3.52 -8.54 -16.46
N LEU A 205 4.81 -8.57 -16.81
CA LEU A 205 5.71 -7.42 -16.71
C LEU A 205 5.23 -6.24 -17.54
N LEU A 206 4.71 -6.49 -18.74
CA LEU A 206 4.11 -5.45 -19.59
C LEU A 206 2.87 -4.85 -18.93
N PHE A 207 1.98 -5.67 -18.36
CA PHE A 207 0.82 -5.19 -17.59
C PHE A 207 1.23 -4.41 -16.33
N GLY A 208 2.23 -4.89 -15.59
CA GLY A 208 2.81 -4.19 -14.43
C GLY A 208 3.38 -2.82 -14.81
N GLY A 209 4.09 -2.73 -15.94
CA GLY A 209 4.58 -1.45 -16.47
C GLY A 209 3.48 -0.50 -16.93
N LEU A 210 2.35 -1.02 -17.42
CA LEU A 210 1.18 -0.19 -17.73
C LEU A 210 0.48 0.34 -16.47
N SER A 211 0.53 -0.41 -15.36
CA SER A 211 -0.03 -0.01 -14.06
C SER A 211 0.67 1.23 -13.48
N THR A 212 2.00 1.32 -13.65
CA THR A 212 2.78 2.47 -13.16
C THR A 212 2.57 3.73 -13.99
N ARG A 213 1.98 3.62 -15.18
CA ARG A 213 1.60 4.77 -15.98
C ARG A 213 0.48 5.51 -15.28
N THR A 214 0.82 6.62 -14.62
CA THR A 214 -0.14 7.58 -14.13
C THR A 214 -1.00 8.03 -15.31
N ARG A 215 -2.23 7.50 -15.42
CA ARG A 215 -3.26 8.13 -16.24
C ARG A 215 -3.44 9.51 -15.64
N THR A 216 -2.91 10.54 -16.28
CA THR A 216 -3.43 11.90 -16.13
C THR A 216 -4.93 11.78 -16.39
N PRO A 217 -5.79 11.84 -15.37
CA PRO A 217 -7.21 11.75 -15.63
C PRO A 217 -7.54 12.94 -16.53
N ARG A 218 -8.14 12.70 -17.71
CA ARG A 218 -8.90 13.76 -18.37
C ARG A 218 -10.10 14.01 -17.46
N SER A 219 -9.86 14.85 -16.48
CA SER A 219 -10.84 15.32 -15.54
C SER A 219 -10.96 16.81 -15.79
N ASN A 220 -12.17 17.35 -15.69
CA ASN A 220 -12.35 18.80 -15.49
C ASN A 220 -11.78 19.26 -14.14
N VAL A 221 -11.11 18.35 -13.41
CA VAL A 221 -10.38 18.61 -12.19
C VAL A 221 -8.97 19.13 -12.51
N LYS A 222 -8.71 20.41 -12.24
CA LYS A 222 -7.38 21.00 -12.35
C LYS A 222 -6.67 20.82 -11.01
N VAL A 223 -5.68 19.94 -10.97
CA VAL A 223 -4.82 19.76 -9.79
C VAL A 223 -3.80 20.90 -9.75
N HIS A 224 -3.79 21.65 -8.67
CA HIS A 224 -2.85 22.76 -8.44
C HIS A 224 -1.63 22.32 -7.65
N TYR A 225 -1.85 21.43 -6.69
CA TYR A 225 -0.80 20.94 -5.82
C TYR A 225 -1.07 19.48 -5.48
N SER A 226 -0.01 18.67 -5.44
CA SER A 226 -0.06 17.31 -4.94
C SER A 226 1.29 16.96 -4.32
N SER A 227 1.26 16.52 -3.07
CA SER A 227 2.44 15.99 -2.37
C SER A 227 2.05 14.84 -1.46
N GLU A 228 2.90 13.84 -1.35
CA GLU A 228 2.77 12.76 -0.37
C GLU A 228 3.78 12.95 0.77
N GLY A 229 3.50 12.42 1.96
CA GLY A 229 4.39 12.58 3.12
C GLY A 229 3.91 11.78 4.33
N LEU A 230 4.64 11.91 5.45
CA LEU A 230 4.42 11.14 6.68
C LEU A 230 2.99 11.25 7.22
N LEU A 231 2.41 12.45 7.14
CA LEU A 231 1.04 12.74 7.61
C LEU A 231 -0.04 12.47 6.54
N GLY A 232 0.36 11.90 5.41
CA GLY A 232 -0.52 11.49 4.32
C GLY A 232 -0.30 12.27 3.03
N GLN A 233 -1.08 11.86 2.02
CA GLN A 233 -1.18 12.55 0.74
C GLN A 233 -1.99 13.83 0.91
N VAL A 234 -1.47 14.95 0.43
CA VAL A 234 -2.20 16.21 0.33
C VAL A 234 -2.34 16.60 -1.13
N MET A 235 -3.55 16.99 -1.54
CA MET A 235 -3.82 17.42 -2.91
C MET A 235 -4.81 18.58 -2.91
N VAL A 236 -4.49 19.65 -3.63
CA VAL A 236 -5.41 20.76 -3.91
C VAL A 236 -5.85 20.65 -5.35
N ALA A 237 -7.16 20.57 -5.57
CA ALA A 237 -7.71 20.48 -6.90
C ALA A 237 -9.00 21.26 -7.05
N ASP A 238 -9.15 21.93 -8.19
CA ASP A 238 -10.41 22.55 -8.58
C ASP A 238 -11.26 21.50 -9.27
N ALA A 239 -12.50 21.31 -8.85
CA ALA A 239 -13.48 20.51 -9.58
C ALA A 239 -14.38 21.47 -10.37
N VAL A 240 -14.14 21.62 -11.68
CA VAL A 240 -14.97 22.44 -12.56
C VAL A 240 -16.14 21.60 -13.06
N LEU A 241 -17.22 21.58 -12.29
CA LEU A 241 -18.52 21.06 -12.73
C LEU A 241 -19.27 22.20 -13.47
N PRO A 242 -20.14 21.90 -14.46
CA PRO A 242 -20.94 22.93 -15.13
C PRO A 242 -21.78 23.70 -14.09
N GLY A 243 -21.47 24.99 -13.89
CA GLY A 243 -22.15 25.88 -12.94
C GLY A 243 -21.58 25.91 -11.51
N LEU A 244 -20.57 25.11 -11.19
CA LEU A 244 -19.95 25.06 -9.85
C LEU A 244 -18.42 25.12 -9.96
N SER A 245 -17.86 26.29 -9.63
CA SER A 245 -16.41 26.52 -9.53
C SER A 245 -15.98 26.39 -8.08
N ASN A 246 -15.21 25.34 -7.82
CA ASN A 246 -15.16 24.72 -6.50
C ASN A 246 -13.74 24.18 -6.30
N ARG A 247 -13.10 24.50 -5.16
CA ARG A 247 -11.76 24.03 -4.79
C ARG A 247 -11.83 23.11 -3.60
N ILE A 248 -11.13 21.98 -3.69
CA ILE A 248 -11.11 20.96 -2.65
C ILE A 248 -9.65 20.69 -2.25
N LEU A 249 -9.40 20.75 -0.95
CA LEU A 249 -8.20 20.20 -0.31
C LEU A 249 -8.51 18.77 0.11
N PHE A 250 -7.78 17.83 -0.46
CA PHE A 250 -7.83 16.42 -0.11
C PHE A 250 -6.67 16.06 0.81
N VAL A 251 -6.96 15.27 1.84
CA VAL A 251 -5.95 14.54 2.62
C VAL A 251 -6.27 13.06 2.51
N ASN A 252 -5.32 12.25 2.05
CA ASN A 252 -5.49 10.83 1.74
C ASN A 252 -6.70 10.56 0.83
N ARG A 253 -6.88 11.41 -0.20
CA ARG A 253 -8.02 11.40 -1.14
C ARG A 253 -9.40 11.67 -0.53
N MET A 254 -9.46 12.02 0.76
CA MET A 254 -10.66 12.47 1.44
C MET A 254 -10.72 13.99 1.42
N GLY A 255 -11.83 14.57 0.94
CA GLY A 255 -12.01 16.03 0.91
C GLY A 255 -12.12 16.60 2.32
N GLN A 256 -11.10 17.31 2.78
CA GLN A 256 -11.04 17.92 4.12
C GLN A 256 -11.59 19.34 4.12
N THR A 257 -11.34 20.09 3.05
CA THR A 257 -11.84 21.46 2.90
C THR A 257 -12.39 21.65 1.51
N PHE A 258 -13.58 22.22 1.42
CA PHE A 258 -14.30 22.38 0.17
C PHE A 258 -14.88 23.79 0.12
N VAL A 259 -14.38 24.62 -0.78
CA VAL A 259 -14.78 26.03 -0.91
C VAL A 259 -15.30 26.35 -2.30
N ASN A 260 -16.25 27.29 -2.36
CA ASN A 260 -16.65 27.93 -3.60
C ASN A 260 -15.57 28.94 -4.01
N LEU A 261 -15.07 28.86 -5.23
CA LEU A 261 -14.00 29.76 -5.70
C LEU A 261 -14.45 31.22 -5.84
N ASN A 262 -15.75 31.48 -6.03
CA ASN A 262 -16.27 32.83 -6.25
C ASN A 262 -16.57 33.56 -4.92
N THR A 263 -17.10 32.84 -3.93
CA THR A 263 -17.48 33.43 -2.62
C THR A 263 -16.44 33.13 -1.53
N GLY A 264 -15.60 32.12 -1.72
CA GLY A 264 -14.68 31.58 -0.72
C GLY A 264 -15.41 30.91 0.47
N GLU A 265 -16.72 30.73 0.38
CA GLU A 265 -17.51 30.08 1.42
C GLU A 265 -17.28 28.57 1.39
N SER A 266 -17.28 27.97 2.57
CA SER A 266 -17.24 26.53 2.72
C SER A 266 -18.53 25.89 2.22
N ARG A 267 -18.39 24.83 1.43
CA ARG A 267 -19.47 23.91 1.04
C ARG A 267 -19.79 22.90 2.13
N TRP A 268 -18.92 22.74 3.12
CA TRP A 268 -19.18 21.87 4.26
C TRP A 268 -20.06 22.57 5.28
N SER A 269 -21.25 22.01 5.53
CA SER A 269 -22.25 22.55 6.45
C SER A 269 -21.74 22.74 7.88
N TYR A 270 -20.84 21.86 8.34
CA TYR A 270 -20.30 21.92 9.70
C TYR A 270 -19.52 23.21 9.96
N VAL A 271 -18.89 23.82 8.94
CA VAL A 271 -18.15 25.08 9.09
C VAL A 271 -19.11 26.21 9.46
N ASN A 272 -20.24 26.30 8.77
CA ASN A 272 -21.28 27.30 9.06
C ASN A 272 -21.94 27.01 10.40
N TYR A 273 -22.19 25.74 10.73
CA TYR A 273 -22.74 25.35 12.02
C TYR A 273 -21.84 25.77 13.20
N ILE A 274 -20.54 25.50 13.13
CA ILE A 274 -19.56 25.94 14.14
C ILE A 274 -19.54 27.47 14.23
N THR A 275 -19.52 28.16 13.09
CA THR A 275 -19.54 29.63 13.04
C THR A 275 -20.77 30.20 13.76
N SER A 276 -21.96 29.62 13.51
CA SER A 276 -23.20 30.02 14.18
C SER A 276 -23.20 29.73 15.68
N LEU A 277 -22.57 28.65 16.13
CA LEU A 277 -22.41 28.38 17.56
C LEU A 277 -21.49 29.43 18.22
N CYS A 278 -20.40 29.77 17.53
CA CYS A 278 -19.42 30.75 18.00
C CYS A 278 -19.94 32.20 17.95
N SER A 279 -20.97 32.52 17.15
CA SER A 279 -21.48 33.89 17.04
C SER A 279 -22.14 34.43 18.32
N SER A 280 -22.34 33.58 19.32
CA SER A 280 -22.81 33.98 20.66
C SER A 280 -21.74 34.67 21.51
N TYR A 281 -20.46 34.54 21.13
CA TYR A 281 -19.33 35.16 21.83
C TYR A 281 -19.00 36.54 21.23
N PRO A 282 -18.50 37.48 22.05
CA PRO A 282 -18.17 38.83 21.59
C PRO A 282 -16.96 38.86 20.64
N GLU A 283 -16.84 39.95 19.89
CA GLU A 283 -15.62 40.25 19.12
C GLU A 283 -14.38 40.25 20.04
N LYS A 284 -13.21 39.93 19.46
CA LYS A 284 -11.92 39.76 20.15
C LYS A 284 -11.89 38.63 21.19
N THR A 285 -12.83 37.68 21.11
CA THR A 285 -12.71 36.43 21.87
C THR A 285 -11.43 35.72 21.46
N ARG A 286 -10.61 35.35 22.45
CA ARG A 286 -9.39 34.56 22.22
C ARG A 286 -9.77 33.10 22.03
N ALA A 287 -9.39 32.52 20.90
CA ALA A 287 -9.71 31.14 20.56
C ALA A 287 -8.46 30.38 20.10
N LEU A 288 -8.40 29.09 20.43
CA LEU A 288 -7.40 28.16 19.93
C LEU A 288 -8.06 27.17 18.98
N LEU A 289 -7.63 27.15 17.73
CA LEU A 289 -8.05 26.16 16.73
C LEU A 289 -6.97 25.08 16.60
N LEU A 290 -7.35 23.83 16.85
CA LEU A 290 -6.49 22.66 16.64
C LEU A 290 -6.87 22.00 15.31
N GLY A 291 -5.94 22.02 14.35
CA GLY A 291 -6.19 21.62 12.97
C GLY A 291 -6.70 22.79 12.12
N LEU A 292 -5.85 23.28 11.22
CA LEU A 292 -6.19 24.35 10.29
C LEU A 292 -7.04 23.82 9.14
N GLY A 293 -6.73 22.61 8.65
CA GLY A 293 -7.28 22.13 7.39
C GLY A 293 -6.90 23.09 6.24
N GLY A 294 -7.87 23.44 5.39
CA GLY A 294 -7.75 24.52 4.41
C GLY A 294 -8.19 25.89 4.93
N GLY A 295 -8.39 26.07 6.23
CA GLY A 295 -8.57 27.38 6.86
C GLY A 295 -10.01 27.94 6.90
N SER A 296 -11.03 27.20 6.45
CA SER A 296 -12.41 27.75 6.39
C SER A 296 -12.98 28.16 7.75
N ILE A 297 -12.74 27.38 8.81
CA ILE A 297 -13.16 27.78 10.17
C ILE A 297 -12.34 28.99 10.63
N ALA A 298 -11.01 28.95 10.44
CA ALA A 298 -10.13 30.03 10.85
C ALA A 298 -10.56 31.37 10.24
N ARG A 299 -10.87 31.36 8.93
CA ARG A 299 -11.42 32.50 8.19
C ARG A 299 -12.72 33.00 8.81
N ASN A 300 -13.70 32.12 9.04
CA ASN A 300 -14.99 32.54 9.59
C ASN A 300 -14.85 33.12 11.01
N LEU A 301 -14.06 32.50 11.89
CA LEU A 301 -13.88 32.99 13.25
C LEU A 301 -13.17 34.36 13.28
N THR A 302 -12.22 34.61 12.36
CA THR A 302 -11.47 35.86 12.32
C THR A 302 -12.18 36.95 11.51
N GLU A 303 -12.60 36.68 10.28
CA GLU A 303 -13.18 37.68 9.36
C GLU A 303 -14.66 37.95 9.64
N ILE A 304 -15.44 36.94 10.04
CA ILE A 304 -16.89 37.11 10.25
C ILE A 304 -17.19 37.46 11.72
N LEU A 305 -16.53 36.81 12.67
CA LEU A 305 -16.80 37.00 14.10
C LEU A 305 -15.77 37.87 14.84
N GLY A 306 -14.66 38.26 14.20
CA GLY A 306 -13.67 39.15 14.79
C GLY A 306 -12.85 38.55 15.94
N PHE A 307 -12.66 37.23 15.99
CA PHE A 307 -11.92 36.57 17.08
C PHE A 307 -10.41 36.77 16.98
N GLU A 308 -9.72 36.73 18.13
CA GLU A 308 -8.26 36.63 18.22
C GLU A 308 -7.86 35.14 18.21
N LEU A 309 -7.58 34.62 17.02
CA LEU A 309 -7.37 33.18 16.79
C LEU A 309 -5.89 32.79 16.80
N VAL A 310 -5.54 31.78 17.59
CA VAL A 310 -4.30 31.01 17.47
C VAL A 310 -4.64 29.68 16.82
N THR A 311 -3.89 29.27 15.80
CA THR A 311 -4.09 27.96 15.14
C THR A 311 -2.85 27.09 15.30
N VAL A 312 -3.06 25.81 15.61
CA VAL A 312 -2.00 24.79 15.69
C VAL A 312 -2.29 23.72 14.65
N GLU A 313 -1.30 23.42 13.82
CA GLU A 313 -1.38 22.41 12.76
C GLU A 313 -0.15 21.52 12.82
N LEU A 314 -0.36 20.21 12.66
CA LEU A 314 0.69 19.20 12.73
C LEU A 314 1.44 19.09 11.41
N ASP A 315 0.73 19.29 10.29
CA ASP A 315 1.32 19.25 8.96
C ASP A 315 1.61 20.67 8.45
N GLU A 316 2.88 21.07 8.47
CA GLU A 316 3.33 22.39 8.01
C GLU A 316 2.84 22.74 6.59
N ARG A 317 2.65 21.73 5.74
CA ARG A 317 2.17 21.90 4.37
C ARG A 317 0.77 22.51 4.36
N MET A 318 -0.09 22.14 5.31
CA MET A 318 -1.48 22.62 5.37
C MET A 318 -1.54 24.13 5.59
N GLY A 319 -0.65 24.67 6.43
CA GLY A 319 -0.52 26.11 6.66
C GLY A 319 -0.13 26.91 5.42
N LEU A 320 0.77 26.36 4.60
CA LEU A 320 1.18 26.96 3.34
C LEU A 320 0.07 26.87 2.29
N LEU A 321 -0.55 25.70 2.18
CA LEU A 321 -1.60 25.45 1.18
C LEU A 321 -2.84 26.29 1.43
N GLY A 322 -3.30 26.42 2.68
CA GLY A 322 -4.46 27.25 3.03
C GLY A 322 -4.25 28.76 2.82
N LYS A 323 -3.00 29.22 2.72
CA LYS A 323 -2.68 30.62 2.36
C LYS A 323 -2.55 30.82 0.85
N GLN A 324 -2.03 29.82 0.14
CA GLN A 324 -1.68 29.92 -1.27
C GLN A 324 -2.86 29.62 -2.19
N TYR A 325 -3.77 28.74 -1.78
CA TYR A 325 -4.87 28.23 -2.61
C TYR A 325 -6.22 28.41 -1.92
#